data_AF-A0A3D0CS08-F1
#
_entry.id   AF-A0A3D0CS08-F1
#
_cell.length_a   1.000
_cell.length_b   1.000
_cell.length_c   1.000
_cell.angle_alpha   90.00
_cell.angle_beta   90.00
_cell.angle_gamma   90.00
#
_symmetry.space_group_name_H-M   'P 1'
#
loop_
_entity.id
_entity.type
_entity.pdbx_description
1 polymer ?
#
loop_
_entity_poly.entity_id
_entity_poly.type
_entity_poly.pdbx_seq_one_letter_code
_entity_poly.pdbx_strand_id
1 'polypeptide(L)'
;MPCSPFELVSTIDNSLAFRQMRLNMGSHGRERILPRPLVELVTADHLIAKQKTGSERLPGYWDNHGWGGATNLILGSPSMRRRQA
;
A
#
# COMPACT_ATOMS: atom_id res chain seq x y z
N MET A 1 3.76 28.85 5.35
CA MET A 1 2.83 28.09 4.48
C MET A 1 3.31 26.65 4.45
N PRO A 2 2.47 25.63 4.69
CA PRO A 2 2.91 24.25 4.53
C PRO A 2 3.12 23.94 3.03
N CYS A 3 4.17 23.18 2.76
CA CYS A 3 4.53 22.61 1.46
C CYS A 3 3.34 21.83 0.87
N SER A 4 3.13 21.94 -0.45
CA SER A 4 2.03 21.28 -1.16
C SER A 4 2.18 19.74 -1.05
N PRO A 5 1.10 18.95 -0.90
CA PRO A 5 1.18 17.49 -0.74
C PRO A 5 1.77 16.74 -1.96
N PHE A 6 2.08 17.45 -3.05
CA PHE A 6 2.62 16.91 -4.29
C PHE A 6 4.12 17.15 -4.50
N GLU A 7 4.81 17.82 -3.56
CA GLU A 7 6.20 18.28 -3.75
C GLU A 7 7.27 17.28 -3.28
N LEU A 8 6.93 16.00 -3.11
CA LEU A 8 7.93 15.00 -2.74
C LEU A 8 8.87 14.69 -3.90
N VAL A 9 10.08 15.26 -3.86
CA VAL A 9 11.16 14.95 -4.82
C VAL A 9 12.02 13.83 -4.26
N SER A 10 12.15 12.73 -4.99
CA SER A 10 12.92 11.56 -4.60
C SER A 10 13.62 10.93 -5.80
N THR A 11 14.71 10.19 -5.56
CA THR A 11 15.38 9.39 -6.60
C THR A 11 14.63 8.08 -6.85
N ILE A 12 14.95 7.42 -7.97
CA ILE A 12 14.43 6.09 -8.30
C ILE A 12 14.85 5.07 -7.22
N ASP A 13 16.10 5.13 -6.77
CA ASP A 13 16.63 4.21 -5.76
C ASP A 13 15.92 4.37 -4.42
N ASN A 14 15.65 5.61 -4.00
CA ASN A 14 14.89 5.88 -2.77
C ASN A 14 13.46 5.31 -2.87
N SER A 15 12.83 5.45 -4.04
CA SER A 15 11.50 4.89 -4.28
C SER A 15 11.52 3.35 -4.31
N LEU A 16 12.60 2.75 -4.80
CA LEU A 16 12.82 1.31 -4.78
C LEU A 16 13.03 0.80 -3.35
N ALA A 17 13.92 1.44 -2.58
CA ALA A 17 14.19 1.10 -1.19
C ALA A 17 12.91 1.19 -0.33
N PHE A 18 12.10 2.23 -0.52
CA PHE A 18 10.80 2.36 0.14
C PHE A 18 9.84 1.21 -0.20
N ARG A 19 9.75 0.85 -1.49
CA ARG A 19 8.90 -0.28 -1.92
C ARG A 19 9.40 -1.62 -1.38
N GLN A 20 10.71 -1.86 -1.42
CA GLN A 20 11.33 -3.07 -0.86
C GLN A 20 11.09 -3.16 0.66
N MET A 21 11.22 -2.04 1.38
CA MET A 21 10.91 -1.96 2.80
C MET A 21 9.46 -2.37 3.09
N ARG A 22 8.50 -1.88 2.31
CA ARG A 22 7.08 -2.26 2.46
C ARG A 22 6.84 -3.74 2.16
N LEU A 23 7.44 -4.28 1.10
CA LEU A 23 7.36 -5.71 0.75
C LEU A 23 7.96 -6.61 1.85
N ASN A 24 9.00 -6.14 2.51
CA ASN A 24 9.65 -6.82 3.64
C ASN A 24 9.00 -6.48 5.00
N MET A 25 7.71 -6.10 4.99
CA MET A 25 6.92 -5.84 6.19
C MET A 25 7.58 -4.82 7.15
N GLY A 26 8.17 -3.76 6.61
CA GLY A 26 8.76 -2.66 7.37
C GLY A 26 10.27 -2.76 7.58
N SER A 27 10.94 -3.72 6.94
CA SER A 27 12.39 -3.95 7.12
C SER A 27 13.17 -3.63 5.85
N HIS A 28 14.32 -2.98 5.98
CA HIS A 28 15.24 -2.74 4.87
C HIS A 28 16.65 -3.13 5.30
N GLY A 29 17.25 -4.11 4.62
CA GLY A 29 18.49 -4.73 5.08
C GLY A 29 18.30 -5.43 6.44
N ARG A 30 19.11 -5.05 7.44
CA ARG A 30 19.06 -5.61 8.80
C ARG A 30 18.21 -4.78 9.78
N GLU A 31 17.69 -3.63 9.33
CA GLU A 31 16.99 -2.68 10.17
C GLU A 31 15.47 -2.77 9.95
N ARG A 32 14.72 -2.62 11.05
CA ARG A 32 13.26 -2.48 11.02
C ARG A 32 12.91 -1.00 11.14
N ILE A 33 12.53 -0.40 10.02
CA ILE A 33 12.15 1.01 9.90
C ILE A 33 10.71 1.20 10.40
N LEU A 34 9.80 0.28 10.06
CA LEU A 34 8.41 0.32 10.50
C LEU A 34 8.03 -0.98 11.23
N PRO A 35 7.23 -0.89 12.32
CA PRO A 35 6.59 -2.05 12.89
C PRO A 35 5.73 -2.75 11.83
N ARG A 36 5.80 -4.07 11.80
CA ARG A 36 4.95 -4.89 10.94
C ARG A 36 3.45 -4.53 10.99
N PRO A 37 2.82 -4.40 12.18
CA PRO A 37 1.39 -4.06 12.24
C PRO A 37 1.09 -2.68 11.65
N LEU A 38 2.05 -1.75 11.72
CA LEU A 38 1.89 -0.43 11.10
C LEU A 38 1.91 -0.54 9.57
N VAL A 39 2.80 -1.37 9.01
CA VAL A 39 2.84 -1.61 7.56
C VAL A 39 1.54 -2.23 7.07
N GLU A 40 1.03 -3.24 7.78
CA GLU A 40 -0.25 -3.87 7.46
C GLU A 40 -1.41 -2.87 7.54
N LEU A 41 -1.41 -1.98 8.54
CA LEU A 41 -2.43 -0.94 8.68
C LEU A 41 -2.39 0.06 7.52
N VAL A 42 -1.23 0.63 7.19
CA VAL A 42 -1.11 1.68 6.14
C VAL A 42 -1.17 1.13 4.72
N THR A 43 -1.09 -0.20 4.58
CA THR A 43 -1.29 -0.89 3.29
C THR A 43 -2.68 -1.49 3.15
N ALA A 44 -3.50 -1.45 4.20
CA ALA A 44 -4.89 -1.88 4.09
C ALA A 44 -5.65 -1.01 3.07
N ASP A 45 -6.69 -1.59 2.49
CA ASP A 45 -7.61 -0.81 1.67
C ASP A 45 -8.42 0.12 2.56
N HIS A 46 -8.21 1.42 2.41
CA HIS A 46 -8.90 2.45 3.17
C HIS A 46 -10.13 3.00 2.46
N LEU A 47 -10.48 2.49 1.27
CA LEU A 47 -11.71 2.87 0.59
C LEU A 47 -12.89 2.03 1.09
N ILE A 48 -13.95 2.72 1.53
CA ILE A 48 -15.20 2.05 1.86
C ILE A 48 -16.00 1.72 0.59
N ALA A 49 -16.85 0.70 0.65
CA ALA A 49 -17.64 0.23 -0.50
C ALA A 49 -18.39 1.37 -1.22
N LYS A 50 -18.94 2.33 -0.47
CA LYS A 50 -19.63 3.51 -1.01
C LYS A 50 -18.74 4.40 -1.90
N GLN A 51 -17.44 4.47 -1.64
CA GLN A 51 -16.49 5.22 -2.47
C GLN A 51 -16.11 4.46 -3.74
N LYS A 52 -16.21 3.13 -3.72
CA LYS A 52 -15.91 2.26 -4.86
C LYS A 52 -17.07 2.24 -5.86
N THR A 53 -18.31 2.26 -5.38
CA THR A 53 -19.52 2.29 -6.23
C THR A 53 -19.46 3.44 -7.24
N GLY A 54 -19.54 3.13 -8.54
CA GLY A 54 -19.55 4.12 -9.61
C GLY A 54 -18.18 4.73 -9.98
N SER A 55 -17.11 4.36 -9.27
CA SER A 55 -15.73 4.72 -9.63
C SER A 55 -15.01 3.62 -10.44
N GLU A 56 -15.70 2.51 -10.70
CA GLU A 56 -15.21 1.41 -11.52
C GLU A 56 -14.97 1.86 -12.96
N ARG A 57 -13.70 1.96 -13.34
CA ARG A 57 -13.30 2.26 -14.71
C ARG A 57 -13.30 1.03 -15.60
N LEU A 58 -13.16 -0.16 -15.00
CA LEU A 58 -13.17 -1.46 -15.65
C LEU A 58 -13.99 -2.43 -14.77
N PRO A 59 -14.77 -3.37 -15.36
CA PRO A 59 -15.47 -4.39 -14.59
C PRO A 59 -14.53 -5.19 -13.69
N GLY A 60 -14.90 -5.39 -12.42
CA GLY A 60 -14.10 -6.17 -11.46
C GLY A 60 -12.81 -5.49 -10.97
N TYR A 61 -12.60 -4.20 -11.26
CA TYR A 61 -11.39 -3.47 -10.86
C TYR A 61 -11.15 -3.55 -9.34
N TRP A 62 -12.19 -3.36 -8.53
CA TRP A 62 -12.08 -3.34 -7.07
C TRP A 62 -11.98 -4.72 -6.41
N ASP A 63 -12.08 -5.82 -7.16
CA ASP A 63 -11.95 -7.18 -6.60
C ASP A 63 -10.53 -7.44 -6.10
N ASN A 64 -9.54 -6.86 -6.78
CA ASN A 64 -8.12 -7.04 -6.47
C ASN A 64 -7.38 -5.70 -6.29
N HIS A 65 -8.06 -4.56 -6.33
CA HIS A 65 -7.45 -3.24 -6.14
C HIS A 65 -8.02 -2.52 -4.92
N GLY A 66 -7.18 -1.71 -4.29
CA GLY A 66 -7.54 -0.87 -3.14
C GLY A 66 -6.58 0.29 -2.98
N TRP A 67 -6.89 1.20 -2.07
CA TRP A 67 -6.06 2.37 -1.81
C TRP A 67 -5.41 2.29 -0.42
N GLY A 68 -4.10 2.03 -0.41
CA GLY A 68 -3.27 1.94 0.81
C GLY A 68 -2.15 2.98 0.82
N GLY A 69 -2.37 4.07 1.56
CA GLY A 69 -1.36 4.99 2.12
C GLY A 69 -0.52 5.86 1.19
N ALA A 70 -0.26 5.49 -0.06
CA ALA A 70 0.55 6.29 -1.01
C ALA A 70 0.54 5.74 -2.44
N THR A 71 0.06 4.52 -2.66
CA THR A 71 0.20 3.78 -3.92
C THR A 71 -1.00 2.87 -4.13
N ASN A 72 -1.35 2.65 -5.39
CA ASN A 72 -2.33 1.64 -5.76
C ASN A 72 -1.82 0.26 -5.28
N LEU A 73 -2.66 -0.49 -4.56
CA LEU A 73 -2.30 -1.83 -4.09
C LEU A 73 -3.04 -2.88 -4.90
N ILE A 74 -2.31 -3.92 -5.31
CA ILE A 74 -2.91 -5.17 -5.76
C ILE A 74 -3.08 -6.04 -4.52
N LEU A 75 -4.32 -6.22 -4.09
CA LEU A 75 -4.68 -7.19 -3.07
C LEU A 75 -4.51 -8.59 -3.69
N GLY A 76 -3.52 -9.34 -3.20
CA GLY A 76 -3.36 -10.75 -3.58
C GLY A 76 -4.64 -11.53 -3.28
N SER A 77 -4.93 -12.54 -4.09
CA SER A 77 -6.15 -13.33 -4.02
C SER A 77 -6.45 -13.83 -2.59
N PRO A 78 -7.72 -14.01 -2.20
CA PRO A 78 -8.16 -14.33 -0.83
C PRO A 78 -7.46 -15.52 -0.16
N SER A 79 -6.83 -16.40 -0.94
CA SER A 79 -6.09 -17.58 -0.51
C SER A 79 -4.83 -17.29 0.32
N MET A 80 -4.27 -16.07 0.26
CA MET A 80 -3.04 -15.73 0.98
C MET A 80 -3.27 -15.29 2.44
N ARG A 81 -4.52 -15.15 2.88
CA ARG A 81 -4.89 -14.70 4.24
C ARG A 81 -4.93 -15.82 5.29
N ARG A 82 -4.60 -17.07 4.94
CA ARG A 82 -4.73 -18.27 5.81
C ARG A 82 -3.42 -18.90 6.31
N ARG A 83 -2.24 -18.36 5.98
CA ARG A 83 -0.94 -18.99 6.36
C ARG A 83 -0.19 -18.30 7.50
N GLN A 84 -0.89 -17.57 8.36
CA GLN A 84 -0.33 -17.05 9.62
C GLN A 84 -1.37 -17.17 10.72
N ALA A 85 -1.55 -18.40 11.18
CA ALA A 85 -2.02 -18.75 12.51
C ALA A 85 -0.91 -19.60 13.16
#